data_AF-A0A5C6CU24-F1
#
_entry.id   AF-A0A5C6CU24-F1
#
_cell.length_a   1.000
_cell.length_b   1.000
_cell.length_c   1.000
_cell.angle_alpha   90.00
_cell.angle_beta   90.00
_cell.angle_gamma   90.00
#
_symmetry.space_group_name_H-M   'P 1'
#
loop_
_entity.id
_entity.type
_entity.pdbx_description
1 polymer ?
#
loop_
_entity_poly.entity_id
_entity_poly.type
_entity_poly.pdbx_seq_one_letter_code
_entity_poly.pdbx_strand_id
1 'polypeptide(L)'
;MGKRDDLLRQLKKADRRRGRRTSSTAASNDSGRQSPGASDAADQVDVTALIVSDVLAFAHSEKGCRDPQVVSALRSLLRGSDPTVPVARGLRDQIQLIADRPDVNLRDFRSSVKGLLEQAAQFDREAGNDDRFLNYLAVLIE
;
A
#
# COMPACT_ATOMS: atom_id res chain seq x y z
N MET A 1 12.22 29.75 -20.73
CA MET A 1 12.75 29.00 -19.56
C MET A 1 12.03 29.33 -18.23
N GLY A 2 10.79 29.86 -18.20
CA GLY A 2 10.14 30.27 -16.93
C GLY A 2 9.34 29.19 -16.18
N LYS A 3 8.93 28.10 -16.85
CA LYS A 3 8.01 27.10 -16.25
C LYS A 3 8.68 26.20 -15.19
N ARG A 4 10.00 26.08 -15.19
CA ARG A 4 10.75 25.21 -14.26
C ARG A 4 10.99 25.90 -12.91
N ASP A 5 11.18 27.22 -12.92
CA ASP A 5 11.42 28.00 -11.71
C ASP A 5 10.15 28.20 -10.88
N ASP A 6 8.99 28.30 -11.53
CA ASP A 6 7.70 28.37 -10.85
C ASP A 6 7.34 27.05 -10.14
N LEU A 7 7.69 25.92 -10.75
CA LEU A 7 7.48 24.59 -10.16
C LEU A 7 8.34 24.39 -8.90
N LEU A 8 9.62 24.81 -8.96
CA LEU A 8 10.54 24.78 -7.81
C LEU A 8 10.08 25.71 -6.69
N ARG A 9 9.53 26.89 -7.02
CA ARG A 9 8.96 27.82 -6.03
C ARG A 9 7.70 27.26 -5.35
N GLN A 10 6.83 26.57 -6.08
CA GLN A 10 5.64 25.93 -5.50
C GLN A 10 6.00 24.78 -4.55
N LEU A 11 6.95 23.92 -4.93
CA LEU A 11 7.45 22.81 -4.08
C LEU A 11 8.04 23.33 -2.76
N LYS A 12 8.87 24.38 -2.81
CA LYS A 12 9.49 24.98 -1.61
C LYS A 12 8.47 25.64 -0.67
N LYS A 13 7.33 26.13 -1.21
CA LYS A 13 6.25 26.77 -0.43
C LYS A 13 5.36 25.74 0.26
N ALA A 14 5.19 24.55 -0.33
CA ALA A 14 4.48 23.43 0.29
C ALA A 14 5.26 22.85 1.49
N ASP A 15 6.59 22.77 1.36
CA ASP A 15 7.45 22.18 2.39
C ASP A 15 7.55 23.06 3.65
N ARG A 16 7.65 24.39 3.49
CA ARG A 16 7.55 25.35 4.62
C ARG A 16 6.23 25.26 5.38
N ARG A 17 5.16 24.76 4.75
CA ARG A 17 3.85 24.60 5.39
C ARG A 17 3.74 23.33 6.24
N ARG A 18 4.57 22.31 5.97
CA ARG A 18 4.66 21.08 6.78
C ARG A 18 5.45 21.29 8.08
N GLY A 19 6.47 22.13 8.07
CA GLY A 19 7.30 22.40 9.27
C GLY A 19 6.66 23.30 10.35
N ARG A 20 5.48 23.89 10.11
CA ARG A 20 4.83 24.85 11.03
C ARG A 20 3.57 24.32 11.72
N ARG A 21 3.26 23.02 11.61
CA ARG A 21 2.06 22.39 12.19
C ARG A 21 2.35 21.44 13.36
N THR A 22 3.44 21.66 14.08
CA THR A 22 3.64 21.10 15.42
C THR A 22 4.00 22.23 16.37
N SER A 23 3.49 22.13 17.61
CA SER A 23 3.63 23.06 18.75
C SER A 23 2.68 24.27 18.81
N SER A 24 1.48 24.03 19.31
CA SER A 24 0.64 25.07 19.95
C SER A 24 -0.23 24.48 21.06
N THR A 25 0.39 23.82 22.04
CA THR A 25 -0.17 23.55 23.38
C THR A 25 1.04 23.25 24.28
N ALA A 26 1.61 24.25 24.93
CA ALA A 26 1.31 24.73 26.28
C ALA A 26 2.12 23.99 27.37
N ALA A 27 3.10 24.74 27.90
CA ALA A 27 3.58 24.79 29.29
C ALA A 27 4.16 23.54 30.01
N SER A 28 5.46 23.66 30.27
CA SER A 28 6.16 23.46 31.56
C SER A 28 6.03 22.14 32.32
N ASN A 29 7.11 21.35 32.27
CA ASN A 29 7.88 20.76 33.39
C ASN A 29 8.61 19.52 32.82
N ASP A 30 9.92 19.61 32.66
CA ASP A 30 10.89 19.11 33.63
C ASP A 30 11.09 17.59 33.56
N SER A 31 12.37 17.23 33.62
CA SER A 31 12.93 15.89 33.81
C SER A 31 12.91 14.93 32.62
N GLY A 32 14.13 14.56 32.22
CA GLY A 32 14.44 13.65 31.13
C GLY A 32 13.67 12.34 31.21
N ARG A 33 13.11 11.96 30.05
CA ARG A 33 12.78 10.58 29.76
C ARG A 33 13.02 10.39 28.28
N GLN A 34 14.03 9.56 27.98
CA GLN A 34 14.32 9.03 26.66
C GLN A 34 13.01 8.70 25.95
N SER A 35 12.83 9.16 24.71
CA SER A 35 11.77 8.66 23.83
C SER A 35 11.90 7.14 23.71
N PRO A 36 10.98 6.31 24.22
CA PRO A 36 10.89 4.92 23.83
C PRO A 36 9.85 4.86 22.72
N GLY A 37 10.30 4.63 21.49
CA GLY A 37 9.38 4.45 20.37
C GLY A 37 9.98 3.82 19.13
N ALA A 38 11.29 3.53 19.14
CA ALA A 38 11.97 2.79 18.07
C ALA A 38 12.01 1.27 18.35
N SER A 39 11.22 0.76 19.30
CA SER A 39 11.27 -0.63 19.76
C SER A 39 9.94 -1.38 19.66
N ASP A 40 8.89 -0.76 19.10
CA ASP A 40 7.58 -1.40 18.89
C ASP A 40 7.31 -1.73 17.41
N ALA A 41 8.21 -1.34 16.51
CA ALA A 41 8.10 -1.61 15.07
C ALA A 41 8.54 -3.04 14.68
N ALA A 42 9.06 -3.82 15.63
CA ALA A 42 9.57 -5.17 15.39
C ALA A 42 8.49 -6.26 15.50
N ASP A 43 7.31 -5.95 16.06
CA ASP A 43 6.21 -6.91 16.25
C ASP A 43 4.96 -6.52 15.43
N GLN A 44 5.09 -5.51 14.56
CA GLN A 44 4.00 -5.04 13.73
C GLN A 44 3.88 -5.93 12.49
N VAL A 45 2.73 -6.59 12.34
CA VAL A 45 2.42 -7.46 11.20
C VAL A 45 2.56 -6.66 9.89
N ASP A 46 3.45 -7.10 9.00
CA ASP A 46 3.56 -6.51 7.66
C ASP A 46 2.39 -6.98 6.79
N VAL A 47 1.31 -6.21 6.84
CA VAL A 47 0.08 -6.46 6.08
C VAL A 47 0.35 -6.45 4.57
N THR A 48 1.34 -5.70 4.10
CA THR A 48 1.69 -5.66 2.68
C THR A 48 2.30 -7.00 2.27
N ALA A 49 3.29 -7.49 3.03
CA ALA A 49 3.90 -8.79 2.77
C ALA A 49 2.86 -9.93 2.82
N LEU A 50 1.90 -9.88 3.75
CA LEU A 50 0.79 -10.85 3.80
C LEU A 50 -0.06 -10.82 2.53
N ILE A 51 -0.49 -9.64 2.08
CA ILE A 51 -1.30 -9.51 0.86
C ILE A 51 -0.52 -10.01 -0.35
N VAL A 52 0.77 -9.66 -0.47
CA VAL A 52 1.60 -10.07 -1.60
C VAL A 52 1.82 -11.59 -1.58
N SER A 53 2.05 -12.18 -0.42
CA SER A 53 2.21 -13.64 -0.27
C SER A 53 0.95 -14.39 -0.73
N ASP A 54 -0.24 -13.94 -0.29
CA ASP A 54 -1.52 -14.54 -0.71
C ASP A 54 -1.77 -14.36 -2.21
N VAL A 55 -1.45 -13.20 -2.78
CA VAL A 55 -1.57 -12.95 -4.22
C VAL A 55 -0.69 -13.89 -5.02
N LEU A 56 0.58 -14.09 -4.62
CA LEU A 56 1.50 -14.99 -5.32
C LEU A 56 1.09 -16.46 -5.17
N ALA A 57 0.66 -16.87 -3.97
CA ALA A 57 0.17 -18.22 -3.72
C ALA A 57 -1.09 -18.53 -4.57
N PHE A 58 -2.01 -17.56 -4.67
CA PHE A 58 -3.18 -17.68 -5.53
C PHE A 58 -2.80 -17.71 -7.01
N ALA A 59 -1.90 -16.85 -7.46
CA ALA A 59 -1.44 -16.83 -8.85
C ALA A 59 -0.71 -18.12 -9.25
N HIS A 60 -0.01 -18.76 -8.32
CA HIS A 60 0.65 -20.04 -8.55
C HIS A 60 -0.34 -21.21 -8.67
N SER A 61 -1.44 -21.18 -7.91
CA SER A 61 -2.47 -22.22 -7.92
C SER A 61 -3.49 -22.05 -9.05
N GLU A 62 -3.84 -20.81 -9.40
CA GLU A 62 -4.87 -20.49 -10.39
C GLU A 62 -4.23 -19.94 -11.69
N LYS A 63 -4.11 -20.80 -12.70
CA LYS A 63 -3.45 -20.51 -14.00
C LYS A 63 -4.04 -19.32 -14.79
N GLY A 64 -5.19 -18.79 -14.37
CA GLY A 64 -5.84 -17.63 -14.98
C GLY A 64 -5.61 -16.30 -14.25
N CYS A 65 -4.85 -16.30 -13.15
CA CYS A 65 -4.57 -15.08 -12.40
C CYS A 65 -3.40 -14.31 -13.05
N ARG A 66 -3.71 -13.14 -13.63
CA ARG A 66 -2.73 -12.20 -14.18
C ARG A 66 -2.91 -10.82 -13.55
N ASP A 67 -2.06 -9.86 -13.90
CA ASP A 67 -2.12 -8.51 -13.35
C ASP A 67 -3.52 -7.87 -13.40
N PRO A 68 -4.32 -8.00 -14.49
CA PRO A 68 -5.67 -7.44 -14.54
C PRO A 68 -6.61 -8.02 -13.48
N GLN A 69 -6.50 -9.32 -13.18
CA GLN A 69 -7.30 -9.98 -12.14
C GLN A 69 -6.89 -9.48 -10.75
N VAL A 70 -5.57 -9.35 -10.50
CA VAL A 70 -5.04 -8.81 -9.25
C VAL A 70 -5.49 -7.37 -9.03
N VAL A 71 -5.35 -6.50 -10.03
CA VAL A 71 -5.79 -5.10 -9.95
C VAL A 71 -7.29 -5.00 -9.73
N SER A 72 -8.07 -5.84 -10.43
CA SER A 72 -9.53 -5.88 -10.27
C SER A 72 -9.94 -6.28 -8.85
N ALA A 73 -9.29 -7.29 -8.27
CA ALA A 73 -9.51 -7.72 -6.89
C ALA A 73 -9.18 -6.62 -5.87
N LEU A 74 -7.97 -6.03 -5.97
CA LEU A 74 -7.52 -4.96 -5.07
C LEU A 74 -8.42 -3.72 -5.15
N ARG A 75 -8.85 -3.33 -6.35
CA ARG A 75 -9.76 -2.19 -6.55
C ARG A 75 -11.14 -2.48 -5.94
N SER A 76 -11.60 -3.72 -6.04
CA SER A 76 -12.88 -4.15 -5.50
C SER A 76 -12.90 -4.14 -3.96
N LEU A 77 -11.79 -4.52 -3.32
CA LEU A 77 -11.61 -4.40 -1.85
C LEU A 77 -11.73 -2.96 -1.35
N LEU A 78 -11.14 -1.98 -2.06
CA LEU A 78 -11.26 -0.57 -1.65
C LEU A 78 -12.67 -0.02 -1.84
N ARG A 79 -13.35 -0.46 -2.90
CA ARG A 79 -14.70 0.01 -3.28
C ARG A 79 -15.82 -0.71 -2.53
N GLY A 80 -15.55 -1.86 -1.92
CA GLY A 80 -16.60 -2.70 -1.32
C GLY A 80 -17.53 -3.31 -2.36
N SER A 81 -17.01 -3.61 -3.56
CA SER A 81 -17.75 -4.24 -4.66
C SER A 81 -17.18 -5.61 -4.99
N ASP A 82 -17.88 -6.37 -5.82
CA ASP A 82 -17.39 -7.67 -6.30
C ASP A 82 -16.85 -7.58 -7.73
N PRO A 83 -15.70 -8.22 -8.02
CA PRO A 83 -15.23 -8.38 -9.39
C PRO A 83 -16.23 -9.20 -10.24
N THR A 84 -16.31 -8.83 -11.52
CA THR A 84 -17.10 -9.58 -12.52
C THR A 84 -16.43 -10.90 -12.90
N VAL A 85 -15.10 -10.94 -12.90
CA VAL A 85 -14.31 -12.13 -13.26
C VAL A 85 -14.21 -13.08 -12.06
N PRO A 86 -14.56 -14.38 -12.22
CA PRO A 86 -14.53 -15.35 -11.11
C PRO A 86 -13.17 -15.47 -10.42
N VAL A 87 -12.09 -15.49 -11.20
CA VAL A 87 -10.71 -15.55 -10.68
C VAL A 87 -10.39 -14.35 -9.79
N ALA A 88 -10.76 -13.14 -10.22
CA ALA A 88 -10.56 -11.94 -9.43
C ALA A 88 -11.42 -11.92 -8.16
N ARG A 89 -12.63 -12.51 -8.20
CA ARG A 89 -13.49 -12.67 -7.03
C ARG A 89 -12.87 -13.62 -6.01
N GLY A 90 -12.40 -14.78 -6.44
CA GLY A 90 -11.68 -15.73 -5.57
C GLY A 90 -10.48 -15.09 -4.88
N LEU A 91 -9.67 -14.34 -5.64
CA LEU A 91 -8.55 -13.59 -5.07
C LEU A 91 -9.00 -12.52 -4.07
N ARG A 92 -10.07 -11.76 -4.38
CA ARG A 92 -10.64 -10.75 -3.47
C ARG A 92 -11.09 -11.39 -2.16
N ASP A 93 -11.77 -12.53 -2.22
CA ASP A 93 -12.25 -13.23 -1.04
C ASP A 93 -11.10 -13.76 -0.19
N GLN A 94 -10.04 -14.28 -0.82
CA GLN A 94 -8.83 -14.71 -0.11
C GLN A 94 -8.14 -13.53 0.61
N ILE A 95 -7.90 -12.42 -0.08
CA ILE A 95 -7.26 -11.24 0.52
C ILE A 95 -8.15 -10.64 1.63
N GLN A 96 -9.47 -10.74 1.51
CA GLN A 96 -10.39 -10.27 2.55
C GLN A 96 -10.20 -11.03 3.88
N LEU A 97 -9.79 -12.30 3.85
CA LEU A 97 -9.48 -13.06 5.06
C LEU A 97 -8.36 -12.43 5.88
N ILE A 98 -7.42 -11.72 5.25
CA ILE A 98 -6.36 -10.97 5.94
C ILE A 98 -6.96 -9.82 6.75
N ALA A 99 -7.96 -9.13 6.22
CA ALA A 99 -8.61 -8.01 6.90
C ALA A 99 -9.44 -8.47 8.12
N ASP A 100 -9.87 -9.73 8.13
CA ASP A 100 -10.64 -10.32 9.22
C ASP A 100 -9.74 -10.88 10.35
N ARG A 101 -8.41 -10.86 10.17
CA ARG A 101 -7.48 -11.33 11.20
C ARG A 101 -7.44 -10.37 12.39
N PRO A 102 -7.38 -10.87 13.64
CA PRO A 102 -7.40 -10.04 14.84
C PRO A 102 -6.14 -9.18 15.03
N ASP A 103 -5.04 -9.55 14.39
CA ASP A 103 -3.75 -8.88 14.42
C ASP A 103 -3.59 -7.82 13.30
N VAL A 104 -4.57 -7.70 12.41
CA VAL A 104 -4.53 -6.77 11.27
C VAL A 104 -5.42 -5.56 11.53
N ASN A 105 -4.84 -4.37 11.46
CA ASN A 105 -5.61 -3.13 11.51
C ASN A 105 -6.22 -2.84 10.13
N LEU A 106 -7.54 -2.62 10.08
CA LEU A 106 -8.26 -2.30 8.85
C LEU A 106 -7.69 -1.05 8.13
N ARG A 107 -7.18 -0.07 8.89
CA ARG A 107 -6.55 1.12 8.32
C ARG A 107 -5.27 0.75 7.56
N ASP A 108 -4.45 -0.09 8.15
CA ASP A 108 -3.17 -0.52 7.58
C ASP A 108 -3.42 -1.41 6.37
N PHE A 109 -4.38 -2.34 6.46
CA PHE A 109 -4.87 -3.12 5.33
C PHE A 109 -5.30 -2.24 4.14
N ARG A 110 -6.17 -1.26 4.36
CA ARG A 110 -6.62 -0.34 3.28
C ARG A 110 -5.45 0.48 2.72
N SER A 111 -4.50 0.87 3.56
CA SER A 111 -3.29 1.59 3.15
C SER A 111 -2.40 0.72 2.26
N SER A 112 -2.16 -0.54 2.65
CA SER A 112 -1.39 -1.51 1.87
C SER A 112 -2.03 -1.82 0.53
N VAL A 113 -3.35 -2.09 0.49
CA VAL A 113 -4.09 -2.31 -0.76
C VAL A 113 -3.98 -1.10 -1.69
N LYS A 114 -4.05 0.12 -1.15
CA LYS A 114 -3.88 1.34 -1.93
C LYS A 114 -2.45 1.48 -2.47
N GLY A 115 -1.44 1.21 -1.65
CA GLY A 115 -0.03 1.23 -2.07
C GLY A 115 0.25 0.25 -3.20
N LEU A 116 -0.27 -0.98 -3.10
CA LEU A 116 -0.15 -1.99 -4.15
C LEU A 116 -0.84 -1.57 -5.46
N LEU A 117 -2.01 -0.92 -5.40
CA LEU A 117 -2.67 -0.37 -6.59
C LEU A 117 -1.87 0.77 -7.24
N GLU A 118 -1.25 1.63 -6.44
CA GLU A 118 -0.39 2.70 -6.93
C GLU A 118 0.86 2.12 -7.62
N GLN A 119 1.43 1.04 -7.09
CA GLN A 119 2.52 0.30 -7.74
C GLN A 119 2.06 -0.38 -9.03
N ALA A 120 0.93 -1.10 -9.02
CA ALA A 120 0.38 -1.75 -10.21
C ALA A 120 0.14 -0.75 -11.35
N ALA A 121 -0.31 0.46 -11.04
CA ALA A 121 -0.52 1.53 -12.03
C ALA A 121 0.79 2.05 -12.67
N GLN A 122 1.96 1.79 -12.08
CA GLN A 122 3.25 2.09 -12.71
C GLN A 122 3.58 1.07 -13.81
N PHE A 123 3.27 -0.20 -13.56
CA PHE A 123 3.52 -1.29 -14.52
C PHE A 123 2.52 -1.31 -15.70
N ASP A 124 1.28 -0.86 -15.49
CA ASP A 124 0.25 -0.74 -16.54
C ASP A 124 0.64 0.28 -17.65
N ARG A 125 1.49 1.27 -17.32
CA ARG A 125 1.92 2.30 -18.28
C ARG A 125 3.01 1.83 -19.24
N GLU A 126 3.69 0.75 -18.91
CA GLU A 126 4.81 0.22 -19.67
C GLU A 126 4.33 -0.99 -20.48
N ALA A 127 3.72 -0.71 -21.64
CA ALA A 127 3.15 -1.74 -22.50
C ALA A 127 4.19 -2.82 -22.85
N GLY A 128 3.89 -4.08 -22.54
CA GLY A 128 4.62 -5.21 -23.14
C GLY A 128 4.59 -6.53 -22.38
N ASN A 129 4.01 -6.63 -21.18
CA ASN A 129 3.72 -7.94 -20.57
C ASN A 129 2.60 -7.84 -19.52
N ASP A 130 1.66 -8.79 -19.52
CA ASP A 130 0.45 -8.77 -18.65
C ASP A 130 0.71 -9.27 -17.21
N ASP A 131 1.95 -9.68 -16.92
CA ASP A 131 2.36 -10.28 -15.65
C ASP A 131 3.54 -9.53 -14.97
N ARG A 132 3.80 -8.27 -15.36
CA ARG A 132 4.95 -7.51 -14.82
C ARG A 132 4.78 -7.20 -13.35
N PHE A 133 3.56 -6.87 -12.94
CA PHE A 133 3.26 -6.58 -11.56
C PHE A 133 3.41 -7.84 -10.70
N LEU A 134 2.89 -8.98 -11.13
CA LEU A 134 3.12 -10.26 -10.45
C LEU A 134 4.60 -10.64 -10.35
N ASN A 135 5.39 -10.44 -11.41
CA ASN A 135 6.83 -10.68 -11.36
C ASN A 135 7.55 -9.72 -10.38
N TYR A 136 7.14 -8.46 -10.33
CA TYR A 136 7.66 -7.50 -9.35
C TYR A 136 7.32 -7.92 -7.91
N LEU A 137 6.08 -8.37 -7.69
CA LEU A 137 5.64 -8.90 -6.39
C LEU A 137 6.46 -10.12 -5.96
N ALA A 138 6.83 -11.01 -6.89
CA ALA A 138 7.67 -12.16 -6.61
C ALA A 138 9.06 -11.75 -6.11
N VAL A 139 9.67 -10.73 -6.72
CA VAL A 139 10.99 -10.20 -6.30
C VAL A 139 10.93 -9.49 -4.94
N LEU A 140 9.77 -8.98 -4.53
CA LEU A 140 9.63 -8.28 -3.25
C LEU A 140 9.65 -9.20 -2.01
N ILE A 141 9.34 -10.49 -2.17
CA ILE A 141 9.27 -11.47 -1.08
C ILE A 141 10.51 -12.38 -1.04
N GLU A 142 11.34 -12.39 -2.09
CA GLU A 142 12.61 -13.11 -2.18
C GLU A 142 13.75 -12.37 -1.47
#